data_AF-A0A2V9FDI1-F1
#
_entry.id   AF-A0A2V9FDI1-F1
#
_cell.length_a   1.000
_cell.length_b   1.000
_cell.length_c   1.000
_cell.angle_alpha   90.00
_cell.angle_beta   90.00
_cell.angle_gamma   90.00
#
_symmetry.space_group_name_H-M   'P 1'
#
loop_
_entity.id
_entity.type
_entity.pdbx_description
1 polymer ?
#
loop_
_entity_poly.entity_id
_entity_poly.type
_entity_poly.pdbx_seq_one_letter_code
_entity_poly.pdbx_strand_id
1 'polypeptide(L)'
;MCSRANGCLRSCTGLWGYNVGHSSQEQELSKILVETPVQDDTKTANDLSPIQAQRSWDRQAEDNVVDRLERIGLMAPRGEVDKVLETVVNNLEVTNNIDVDPEVRCRVMMTSTLESFTVGHTVVLSRGLIDVLPDEASLATMIAHELGHVVLGHRLDSSYAFFDQLLIDDKETFRHFGFARTPDEERAANTRAMQILNNSPYKNQLGNAGLFLAALTTREKEIPNLISPHLGDRVPVIGDLRSSMPVDQKQNPQAIVALPIGGRVKLDSWNDKLDLIKSKPVGTVAEREKMPFEVTPFMPYLMRYGTETSKPIAASAAAPSDPKTGEAAPGKP
;
A
#
# COMPACT_ATOMS: atom_id res chain seq x y z
N MET A 1 -41.44 18.83 -17.42
CA MET A 1 -40.10 18.50 -17.96
C MET A 1 -39.10 18.60 -16.81
N CYS A 2 -38.64 17.46 -16.30
CA CYS A 2 -37.79 17.39 -15.11
C CYS A 2 -36.35 17.77 -15.46
N SER A 3 -35.73 18.60 -14.64
CA SER A 3 -34.43 19.24 -14.83
C SER A 3 -33.32 18.47 -14.12
N ARG A 4 -32.20 18.29 -14.84
CA ARG A 4 -30.80 18.08 -14.43
C ARG A 4 -30.51 17.21 -13.20
N ALA A 5 -29.92 16.04 -13.44
CA ALA A 5 -29.06 15.36 -12.48
C ALA A 5 -27.71 16.11 -12.39
N ASN A 6 -27.50 16.80 -11.28
CA ASN A 6 -26.18 17.35 -10.92
C ASN A 6 -25.31 16.20 -10.38
N GLY A 7 -24.29 15.79 -11.13
CA GLY A 7 -23.23 14.94 -10.61
C GLY A 7 -22.44 15.70 -9.54
N CYS A 8 -22.37 15.16 -8.33
CA CYS A 8 -21.56 15.71 -7.25
C CYS A 8 -20.18 15.04 -7.29
N LEU A 9 -19.16 15.75 -7.77
CA LEU A 9 -17.76 15.35 -7.58
C LEU A 9 -17.37 15.65 -6.12
N ARG A 10 -16.94 14.61 -5.39
CA ARG A 10 -16.24 14.77 -4.11
C ARG A 10 -14.75 14.58 -4.36
N SER A 11 -13.96 15.61 -4.06
CA SER A 11 -12.50 15.53 -4.01
C SER A 11 -12.03 15.89 -2.60
N CYS A 12 -10.94 15.26 -2.18
CA CYS A 12 -10.21 15.64 -0.98
C CYS A 12 -8.84 16.14 -1.42
N THR A 13 -8.53 17.41 -1.15
CA THR A 13 -7.23 18.00 -1.47
C THR A 13 -6.36 17.94 -0.22
N GLY A 14 -5.34 17.07 -0.22
CA GLY A 14 -4.24 17.16 0.73
C GLY A 14 -3.38 18.38 0.38
N LEU A 15 -3.10 19.25 1.35
CA LEU A 15 -2.11 20.31 1.16
C LEU A 15 -0.72 19.70 1.29
N TRP A 16 0.12 19.96 0.29
CA TRP A 16 1.54 19.59 0.26
C TRP A 16 2.36 20.81 0.68
N GLY A 17 3.35 20.59 1.55
CA GLY A 17 4.33 21.61 1.90
C GLY A 17 5.42 21.70 0.84
N TYR A 18 5.75 22.91 0.39
CA TYR A 18 6.92 23.16 -0.46
C TYR A 18 8.18 23.25 0.41
N ASN A 19 8.65 22.12 0.91
CA ASN A 19 10.08 21.86 1.15
C ASN A 19 10.23 20.36 1.41
N VAL A 20 10.30 19.58 0.33
CA VAL A 20 10.53 18.14 0.39
C VAL A 20 11.91 17.94 1.03
N GLY A 21 11.96 17.28 2.19
CA GLY A 21 13.24 16.92 2.79
C GLY A 21 14.07 16.12 1.79
N HIS A 22 15.32 16.52 1.60
CA HIS A 22 16.26 15.81 0.72
C HIS A 22 16.30 14.32 1.06
N SER A 23 16.29 13.46 0.04
CA SER A 23 16.41 12.00 0.18
C SER A 23 17.58 11.65 1.09
N SER A 24 17.36 10.71 2.03
CA SER A 24 18.32 10.35 3.08
C SER A 24 19.74 10.01 2.56
N GLN A 25 19.87 9.49 1.34
CA GLN A 25 21.16 9.20 0.70
C GLN A 25 22.04 10.43 0.40
N GLU A 26 21.49 11.62 0.12
CA GLU A 26 22.33 12.83 -0.09
C GLU A 26 23.11 13.19 1.19
N GLN A 27 22.58 12.83 2.35
CA GLN A 27 23.27 12.99 3.63
C GLN A 27 24.38 11.96 3.85
N GLU A 28 24.32 10.79 3.21
CA GLU A 28 25.38 9.77 3.32
C GLU A 28 26.62 10.17 2.52
N LEU A 29 26.44 10.71 1.30
CA LEU A 29 27.54 11.21 0.48
C LEU A 29 28.22 12.45 1.09
N SER A 30 27.49 13.26 1.87
CA SER A 30 28.02 14.45 2.55
C SER A 30 28.52 14.20 3.98
N LYS A 31 28.37 12.97 4.51
CA LYS A 31 28.91 12.52 5.81
C LYS A 31 30.13 11.60 5.71
N ILE A 32 30.92 11.72 4.64
CA ILE A 32 32.26 11.11 4.63
C ILE A 32 33.18 12.01 5.48
N LEU A 33 33.12 11.89 6.80
CA LEU A 33 34.22 12.28 7.67
C LEU A 33 35.34 11.26 7.47
N VAL A 34 36.36 11.63 6.71
CA VAL A 34 37.60 10.85 6.53
C VAL A 34 38.41 10.93 7.83
N GLU A 35 37.99 10.23 8.87
CA GLU A 35 38.73 10.11 10.14
C GLU A 35 39.17 8.69 10.49
N THR A 36 38.99 7.72 9.58
CA THR A 36 39.55 6.37 9.71
C THR A 36 40.42 6.03 8.50
N PRO A 37 41.61 5.42 8.70
CA PRO A 37 42.45 4.99 7.59
C PRO A 37 41.65 4.02 6.72
N VAL A 38 41.54 4.33 5.42
CA VAL A 38 40.89 3.48 4.43
C VAL A 38 41.63 2.14 4.42
N GLN A 39 40.99 1.12 4.99
CA GLN A 39 41.46 -0.25 4.88
C GLN A 39 41.13 -0.70 3.45
N ASP A 40 42.20 -0.97 2.70
CA ASP A 40 42.13 -1.46 1.33
C ASP A 40 41.62 -2.91 1.34
N ASP A 41 40.31 -3.10 1.25
CA ASP A 41 39.63 -4.40 1.24
C ASP A 41 39.79 -5.15 -0.11
N THR A 42 40.54 -4.61 -1.06
CA THR A 42 40.82 -5.27 -2.36
C THR A 42 41.56 -6.61 -2.20
N LYS A 43 42.19 -6.87 -1.05
CA LYS A 43 42.83 -8.15 -0.75
C LYS A 43 41.86 -9.27 -0.35
N THR A 44 40.60 -8.93 -0.09
CA THR A 44 39.53 -9.86 0.34
C THR A 44 38.34 -9.87 -0.64
N ALA A 45 38.40 -9.08 -1.70
CA ALA A 45 37.39 -9.05 -2.75
C ALA A 45 37.54 -10.29 -3.64
N ASN A 46 36.75 -11.32 -3.35
CA ASN A 46 36.53 -12.38 -4.34
C ASN A 46 35.78 -11.78 -5.53
N ASP A 47 36.32 -11.94 -6.74
CA ASP A 47 35.63 -11.57 -7.97
C ASP A 47 34.21 -12.18 -7.98
N LEU A 48 33.19 -11.35 -8.19
CA LEU A 48 31.81 -11.83 -8.30
C LEU A 48 31.71 -12.79 -9.49
N SER A 49 31.02 -13.92 -9.29
CA SER A 49 30.69 -14.79 -10.43
C SER A 49 29.85 -14.00 -11.45
N PRO A 50 29.91 -14.32 -12.76
CA PRO A 50 29.15 -13.58 -13.77
C PRO A 50 27.64 -13.47 -13.48
N ILE A 51 27.06 -14.51 -12.86
CA ILE A 51 25.65 -14.52 -12.47
C ILE A 51 25.39 -13.57 -11.29
N GLN A 52 26.27 -13.58 -10.28
CA GLN A 52 26.18 -12.65 -9.15
C GLN A 52 26.40 -11.21 -9.59
N ALA A 53 27.33 -10.97 -10.51
CA ALA A 53 27.55 -9.66 -11.11
C ALA A 53 26.27 -9.17 -11.82
N GLN A 54 25.64 -10.00 -12.64
CA GLN A 54 24.38 -9.65 -13.29
C GLN A 54 23.25 -9.35 -12.29
N ARG A 55 23.10 -10.18 -11.24
CA ARG A 55 22.09 -9.93 -10.17
C ARG A 55 22.35 -8.62 -9.43
N SER A 56 23.61 -8.33 -9.12
CA SER A 56 23.99 -7.08 -8.46
C SER A 56 23.72 -5.86 -9.36
N TRP A 57 23.95 -6.00 -10.67
CA TRP A 57 23.64 -4.97 -11.67
C TRP A 57 22.13 -4.73 -11.77
N ASP A 58 21.34 -5.80 -11.85
CA ASP A 58 19.88 -5.72 -11.88
C ASP A 58 19.34 -5.10 -10.58
N ARG A 59 19.94 -5.43 -9.42
CA ARG A 59 19.56 -4.85 -8.12
C ARG A 59 19.86 -3.34 -8.04
N GLN A 60 21.02 -2.92 -8.50
CA GLN A 60 21.37 -1.49 -8.57
C GLN A 60 20.42 -0.73 -9.50
N ALA A 61 20.05 -1.36 -10.62
CA ALA A 61 19.04 -0.83 -11.51
C ALA A 61 17.68 -0.61 -10.82
N GLU A 62 17.21 -1.61 -10.06
CA GLU A 62 15.98 -1.49 -9.26
C GLU A 62 16.07 -0.35 -8.23
N ASP A 63 17.19 -0.26 -7.52
CA ASP A 63 17.43 0.76 -6.50
C ASP A 63 17.38 2.17 -7.10
N ASN A 64 18.02 2.39 -8.25
CA ASN A 64 17.99 3.68 -8.95
C ASN A 64 16.56 4.11 -9.33
N VAL A 65 15.73 3.18 -9.82
CA VAL A 65 14.33 3.48 -10.16
C VAL A 65 13.55 3.86 -8.91
N VAL A 66 13.70 3.09 -7.83
CA VAL A 66 13.00 3.35 -6.56
C VAL A 66 13.44 4.68 -5.95
N ASP A 67 14.74 4.96 -5.92
CA ASP A 67 15.31 6.18 -5.37
C ASP A 67 14.86 7.41 -6.17
N ARG A 68 14.80 7.29 -7.50
CA ARG A 68 14.25 8.35 -8.35
C ARG A 68 12.78 8.62 -8.07
N LEU A 69 11.95 7.56 -7.97
CA LEU A 69 10.53 7.68 -7.63
C LEU A 69 10.31 8.27 -6.23
N GLU A 70 11.19 7.97 -5.28
CA GLU A 70 11.18 8.59 -3.94
C GLU A 70 11.53 10.07 -4.01
N ARG A 71 12.59 10.44 -4.75
CA ARG A 71 13.10 11.82 -4.85
C ARG A 71 12.09 12.80 -5.47
N ILE A 72 11.26 12.32 -6.39
CA ILE A 72 10.19 13.13 -6.98
C ILE A 72 8.87 13.12 -6.19
N GLY A 73 8.82 12.39 -5.08
CA GLY A 73 7.63 12.29 -4.24
C GLY A 73 6.52 11.39 -4.82
N LEU A 74 6.85 10.38 -5.62
CA LEU A 74 5.89 9.33 -6.00
C LEU A 74 5.99 8.10 -5.11
N MET A 75 7.17 7.76 -4.61
CA MET A 75 7.37 6.67 -3.65
C MET A 75 7.50 7.24 -2.24
N ALA A 76 6.86 6.61 -1.26
CA ALA A 76 7.08 6.97 0.13
C ALA A 76 8.47 6.48 0.60
N PRO A 77 9.15 7.22 1.51
CA PRO A 77 10.35 6.73 2.19
C PRO A 77 10.05 5.45 2.96
N ARG A 78 11.07 4.62 3.17
CA ARG A 78 10.88 3.33 3.87
C ARG A 78 10.26 3.51 5.26
N GLY A 79 9.18 2.77 5.53
CA GLY A 79 8.32 2.98 6.69
C GLY A 79 7.81 1.71 7.39
N GLU A 80 6.84 1.88 8.29
CA GLU A 80 6.16 0.78 8.99
C GLU A 80 5.32 -0.06 8.01
N VAL A 81 4.67 0.60 7.03
CA VAL A 81 3.82 -0.08 6.05
C VAL A 81 4.62 -1.07 5.20
N ASP A 82 5.81 -0.69 4.73
CA ASP A 82 6.67 -1.58 3.92
C ASP A 82 7.00 -2.87 4.68
N LYS A 83 7.34 -2.76 5.97
CA LYS A 83 7.65 -3.93 6.82
C LYS A 83 6.47 -4.90 6.97
N VAL A 84 5.25 -4.35 7.05
CA VAL A 84 4.04 -5.18 7.11
C VAL A 84 3.82 -5.91 5.79
N LEU A 85 4.03 -5.22 4.66
CA LEU A 85 3.96 -5.84 3.33
C LEU A 85 5.02 -6.94 3.17
N GLU A 86 6.26 -6.68 3.57
CA GLU A 86 7.37 -7.64 3.56
C GLU A 86 7.08 -8.86 4.46
N THR A 87 6.38 -8.66 5.58
CA THR A 87 5.94 -9.77 6.44
C THR A 87 4.96 -10.69 5.71
N VAL A 88 4.02 -10.12 4.95
CA VAL A 88 3.07 -10.90 4.13
C VAL A 88 3.80 -11.62 3.00
N VAL A 89 4.74 -10.96 2.31
CA VAL A 89 5.59 -11.61 1.29
C VAL A 89 6.34 -12.80 1.87
N ASN A 90 7.04 -12.61 3.00
CA ASN A 90 7.80 -13.67 3.65
C ASN A 90 6.91 -14.86 4.04
N ASN A 91 5.68 -14.61 4.51
CA ASN A 91 4.71 -15.68 4.78
C ASN A 91 4.37 -16.49 3.51
N LEU A 92 4.24 -15.83 2.35
CA LEU A 92 3.97 -16.48 1.07
C LEU A 92 5.19 -17.26 0.57
N GLU A 93 6.40 -16.71 0.68
CA GLU A 93 7.65 -17.34 0.24
C GLU A 93 7.97 -18.59 1.06
N VAL A 94 7.92 -18.49 2.39
CA VAL A 94 8.22 -19.60 3.31
C VAL A 94 7.26 -20.76 3.10
N THR A 95 5.96 -20.49 2.94
CA THR A 95 4.96 -21.56 2.77
C THR A 95 4.99 -22.22 1.41
N ASN A 96 5.51 -21.54 0.39
CA ASN A 96 5.66 -22.08 -0.97
C ASN A 96 7.07 -22.57 -1.28
N ASN A 97 8.00 -22.50 -0.31
CA ASN A 97 9.39 -22.89 -0.47
C ASN A 97 10.06 -22.18 -1.66
N ILE A 98 9.71 -20.90 -1.85
CA ILE A 98 10.25 -20.04 -2.89
C ILE A 98 11.52 -19.39 -2.34
N ASP A 99 12.64 -19.59 -3.04
CA ASP A 99 13.93 -18.98 -2.71
C ASP A 99 14.33 -18.07 -3.88
N VAL A 100 14.12 -16.76 -3.71
CA VAL A 100 14.44 -15.74 -4.72
C VAL A 100 15.66 -14.96 -4.26
N ASP A 101 16.67 -14.89 -5.13
CA ASP A 101 17.87 -14.08 -4.92
C ASP A 101 18.05 -13.13 -6.13
N PRO A 102 18.00 -11.79 -5.93
CA PRO A 102 17.89 -11.06 -4.66
C PRO A 102 16.54 -11.16 -3.95
N GLU A 103 16.54 -10.85 -2.64
CA GLU A 103 15.31 -10.84 -1.81
C GLU A 103 14.22 -9.91 -2.37
N VAL A 104 12.96 -10.36 -2.21
CA VAL A 104 11.79 -9.59 -2.59
C VAL A 104 11.52 -8.50 -1.57
N ARG A 105 11.37 -7.27 -2.04
CA ARG A 105 11.09 -6.10 -1.18
C ARG A 105 9.72 -5.52 -1.50
N CYS A 106 9.14 -4.80 -0.55
CA CYS A 106 7.93 -4.04 -0.79
C CYS A 106 8.20 -2.54 -0.66
N ARG A 107 7.60 -1.74 -1.55
CA ARG A 107 7.56 -0.29 -1.44
C ARG A 107 6.15 0.22 -1.69
N VAL A 108 5.81 1.34 -1.06
CA VAL A 108 4.50 1.96 -1.23
C VAL A 108 4.58 3.25 -2.05
N MET A 109 3.78 3.30 -3.11
CA MET A 109 3.59 4.48 -3.94
C MET A 109 2.53 5.39 -3.33
N MET A 110 2.74 6.71 -3.38
CA MET A 110 1.88 7.71 -2.74
C MET A 110 0.58 8.01 -3.49
N THR A 111 0.31 7.36 -4.63
CA THR A 111 -0.90 7.54 -5.42
C THR A 111 -2.14 6.92 -4.73
N SER A 112 -3.31 7.51 -5.01
CA SER A 112 -4.60 7.03 -4.51
C SER A 112 -5.30 6.05 -5.45
N THR A 113 -4.78 5.87 -6.67
CA THR A 113 -5.20 4.83 -7.63
C THR A 113 -5.03 3.44 -7.04
N LEU A 114 -5.72 2.44 -7.60
CA LEU A 114 -5.62 1.04 -7.23
C LEU A 114 -4.73 0.36 -8.25
N GLU A 115 -3.43 0.38 -8.00
CA GLU A 115 -2.43 -0.18 -8.89
C GLU A 115 -1.33 -0.89 -8.10
N SER A 116 -0.80 -1.93 -8.70
CA SER A 116 0.36 -2.66 -8.23
C SER A 116 1.23 -3.02 -9.44
N PHE A 117 2.53 -3.15 -9.21
CA PHE A 117 3.49 -3.58 -10.23
C PHE A 117 4.78 -4.03 -9.57
N THR A 118 5.68 -4.60 -10.36
CA THR A 118 6.99 -5.09 -9.92
C THR A 118 8.11 -4.36 -10.62
N VAL A 119 9.04 -3.78 -9.86
CA VAL A 119 10.33 -3.28 -10.34
C VAL A 119 11.40 -4.32 -10.03
N GLY A 120 11.61 -5.23 -10.99
CA GLY A 120 12.48 -6.39 -10.79
C GLY A 120 11.98 -7.24 -9.61
N HIS A 121 12.72 -7.28 -8.50
CA HIS A 121 12.36 -7.99 -7.27
C HIS A 121 11.66 -7.10 -6.23
N THR A 122 11.39 -5.83 -6.56
CA THR A 122 10.69 -4.91 -5.67
C THR A 122 9.22 -4.81 -6.07
N VAL A 123 8.32 -5.32 -5.21
CA VAL A 123 6.87 -5.18 -5.38
C VAL A 123 6.45 -3.78 -4.92
N VAL A 124 5.74 -3.06 -5.78
CA VAL A 124 5.21 -1.73 -5.51
C VAL A 124 3.69 -1.79 -5.44
N LEU A 125 3.12 -1.31 -4.34
CA LEU A 125 1.67 -1.14 -4.19
C LEU A 125 1.33 0.33 -3.98
N SER A 126 0.24 0.79 -4.58
CA SER A 126 -0.27 2.12 -4.28
C SER A 126 -0.87 2.19 -2.88
N ARG A 127 -0.72 3.34 -2.23
CA ARG A 127 -1.38 3.65 -0.95
C ARG A 127 -2.89 3.45 -1.05
N GLY A 128 -3.49 3.87 -2.17
CA GLY A 128 -4.92 3.68 -2.42
C GLY A 128 -5.35 2.22 -2.36
N LEU A 129 -4.57 1.31 -2.95
CA LEU A 129 -4.84 -0.13 -2.92
C LEU A 129 -4.80 -0.69 -1.49
N ILE A 130 -3.77 -0.31 -0.71
CA ILE A 130 -3.60 -0.76 0.68
C ILE A 130 -4.77 -0.28 1.56
N ASP A 131 -5.27 0.93 1.33
CA ASP A 131 -6.39 1.49 2.08
C ASP A 131 -7.69 0.71 1.89
N VAL A 132 -8.01 0.27 0.67
CA VAL A 132 -9.34 -0.27 0.32
C VAL A 132 -9.50 -1.76 0.57
N LEU A 133 -8.42 -2.53 0.66
CA LEU A 133 -8.48 -4.00 0.82
C LEU A 133 -9.15 -4.37 2.15
N PRO A 134 -10.08 -5.33 2.26
CA PRO A 134 -10.81 -5.54 3.52
C PRO A 134 -9.98 -6.22 4.63
N ASP A 135 -9.01 -7.07 4.28
CA ASP A 135 -8.24 -7.88 5.22
C ASP A 135 -6.84 -8.23 4.66
N GLU A 136 -6.02 -8.87 5.50
CA GLU A 136 -4.68 -9.33 5.15
C GLU A 136 -4.71 -10.40 4.04
N ALA A 137 -5.74 -11.26 3.98
CA ALA A 137 -5.88 -12.25 2.92
C ALA A 137 -6.11 -11.62 1.54
N SER A 138 -6.89 -10.53 1.47
CA SER A 138 -7.05 -9.77 0.24
C SER A 138 -5.76 -9.06 -0.17
N LEU A 139 -5.00 -8.55 0.81
CA LEU A 139 -3.66 -7.99 0.56
C LEU A 139 -2.68 -9.05 0.04
N ALA A 140 -2.63 -10.21 0.68
CA ALA A 140 -1.84 -11.34 0.25
C ALA A 140 -2.21 -11.80 -1.17
N THR A 141 -3.47 -11.66 -1.57
CA THR A 141 -3.91 -11.97 -2.93
C THR A 141 -3.28 -11.04 -3.97
N MET A 142 -3.25 -9.73 -3.70
CA MET A 142 -2.58 -8.75 -4.58
C MET A 142 -1.08 -8.99 -4.63
N ILE A 143 -0.45 -9.22 -3.46
CA ILE A 143 0.98 -9.50 -3.37
C ILE A 143 1.35 -10.82 -4.06
N ALA A 144 0.53 -11.87 -3.94
CA ALA A 144 0.79 -13.15 -4.61
C ALA A 144 0.75 -13.04 -6.14
N HIS A 145 -0.07 -12.14 -6.68
CA HIS A 145 -0.05 -11.80 -8.11
C HIS A 145 1.28 -11.19 -8.53
N GLU A 146 1.71 -10.15 -7.83
CA GLU A 146 3.00 -9.50 -8.09
C GLU A 146 4.20 -10.44 -7.89
N LEU A 147 4.17 -11.25 -6.83
CA LEU A 147 5.17 -12.29 -6.59
C LEU A 147 5.17 -13.33 -7.72
N GLY A 148 4.01 -13.60 -8.34
CA GLY A 148 3.91 -14.39 -9.55
C GLY A 148 4.75 -13.83 -10.70
N HIS A 149 4.73 -12.51 -10.92
CA HIS A 149 5.59 -11.86 -11.91
C HIS A 149 7.08 -12.00 -11.58
N VAL A 150 7.47 -11.83 -10.31
CA VAL A 150 8.86 -11.99 -9.87
C VAL A 150 9.35 -13.43 -10.10
N VAL A 151 8.57 -14.42 -9.67
CA VAL A 151 8.93 -15.85 -9.77
C VAL A 151 8.98 -16.33 -11.22
N LEU A 152 8.10 -15.82 -12.08
CA LEU A 152 8.11 -16.13 -13.52
C LEU A 152 9.20 -15.36 -14.28
N GLY A 153 9.90 -14.43 -13.63
CA GLY A 153 10.94 -13.63 -14.25
C GLY A 153 10.38 -12.65 -15.29
N HIS A 154 9.13 -12.19 -15.13
CA HIS A 154 8.56 -11.13 -15.96
C HIS A 154 9.30 -9.84 -15.63
N ARG A 155 10.31 -9.50 -16.44
CA ARG A 155 11.16 -8.33 -16.25
C ARG A 155 10.53 -7.10 -16.87
N LEU A 156 10.74 -5.96 -16.25
CA LEU A 156 10.57 -4.68 -16.94
C LEU A 156 11.81 -4.42 -17.79
N ASP A 157 11.68 -3.62 -18.84
CA ASP A 157 12.82 -3.24 -19.66
C ASP A 157 13.87 -2.51 -18.80
N SER A 158 15.04 -3.13 -18.63
CA SER A 158 16.14 -2.60 -17.82
C SER A 158 16.67 -1.25 -18.31
N SER A 159 16.30 -0.85 -19.53
CA SER A 159 16.59 0.47 -20.08
C SER A 159 16.09 1.61 -19.17
N TYR A 160 15.02 1.39 -18.40
CA TYR A 160 14.44 2.37 -17.48
C TYR A 160 15.30 2.71 -16.26
N ALA A 161 16.27 1.87 -15.91
CA ALA A 161 17.03 1.99 -14.68
C ALA A 161 18.30 2.86 -14.77
N PHE A 162 18.73 3.21 -15.99
CA PHE A 162 19.97 3.96 -16.24
C PHE A 162 19.76 5.28 -16.98
N PHE A 163 18.51 5.76 -17.07
CA PHE A 163 18.22 7.07 -17.65
C PHE A 163 18.82 8.24 -16.86
N ASP A 164 19.39 8.00 -15.67
CA ASP A 164 20.07 9.00 -14.84
C ASP A 164 21.26 9.69 -15.55
N GLN A 165 21.85 9.05 -16.57
CA GLN A 165 22.90 9.67 -17.39
C GLN A 165 22.38 10.54 -18.56
N LEU A 166 21.07 10.56 -18.80
CA LEU A 166 20.47 11.37 -19.86
C LEU A 166 19.66 12.48 -19.19
N LEU A 167 20.04 13.75 -19.47
CA LEU A 167 19.37 14.99 -19.03
C LEU A 167 17.94 15.11 -19.60
N ILE A 168 17.07 14.15 -19.30
CA ILE A 168 15.69 14.11 -19.76
C ILE A 168 14.80 14.70 -18.67
N ASP A 169 13.90 15.61 -19.06
CA ASP A 169 12.91 16.19 -18.16
C ASP A 169 12.02 15.08 -17.57
N ASP A 170 11.90 15.07 -16.24
CA ASP A 170 11.20 14.03 -15.49
C ASP A 170 9.79 13.78 -16.01
N LYS A 171 9.10 14.83 -16.46
CA LYS A 171 7.73 14.77 -16.99
C LYS A 171 7.60 13.96 -18.28
N GLU A 172 8.62 14.00 -19.14
CA GLU A 172 8.61 13.21 -20.39
C GLU A 172 8.89 11.73 -20.09
N THR A 173 9.72 11.43 -19.10
CA THR A 173 10.00 10.06 -18.65
C THR A 173 8.72 9.38 -18.11
N PHE A 174 7.83 10.12 -17.42
CA PHE A 174 6.56 9.56 -16.90
C PHE A 174 5.59 9.03 -17.95
N ARG A 175 5.57 9.61 -19.15
CA ARG A 175 4.72 9.07 -20.22
C ARG A 175 5.21 7.72 -20.74
N HIS A 176 6.46 7.36 -20.44
CA HIS A 176 7.10 6.14 -20.91
C HIS A 176 7.24 5.08 -19.81
N PHE A 177 6.98 5.41 -18.54
CA PHE A 177 6.84 4.44 -17.43
C PHE A 177 5.47 3.77 -17.49
N GLY A 178 5.17 3.07 -18.57
CA GLY A 178 4.09 2.09 -18.57
C GLY A 178 4.68 0.76 -18.09
N PHE A 179 4.54 0.44 -16.81
CA PHE A 179 4.88 -0.89 -16.28
C PHE A 179 3.83 -1.95 -16.64
N ALA A 180 2.91 -1.59 -17.53
CA ALA A 180 1.81 -2.44 -17.97
C ALA A 180 2.31 -3.75 -18.58
N ARG A 181 1.78 -4.85 -18.07
CA ARG A 181 2.13 -6.20 -18.51
C ARG A 181 1.30 -6.65 -19.69
N THR A 182 1.84 -7.62 -20.43
CA THR A 182 1.09 -8.24 -21.52
C THR A 182 -0.03 -9.12 -20.96
N PRO A 183 -1.16 -9.28 -21.68
CA PRO A 183 -2.25 -10.15 -21.23
C PRO A 183 -1.84 -11.61 -21.00
N ASP A 184 -0.78 -12.08 -21.65
CA ASP A 184 -0.21 -13.41 -21.45
C ASP A 184 0.55 -13.51 -20.12
N GLU A 185 1.40 -12.53 -19.81
CA GLU A 185 2.11 -12.44 -18.54
C GLU A 185 1.14 -12.32 -17.36
N GLU A 186 0.09 -11.51 -17.50
CA GLU A 186 -0.96 -11.37 -16.50
C GLU A 186 -1.65 -12.71 -16.21
N ARG A 187 -2.00 -13.48 -17.25
CA ARG A 187 -2.62 -14.80 -17.07
C ARG A 187 -1.68 -15.80 -16.39
N ALA A 188 -0.41 -15.78 -16.77
CA ALA A 188 0.60 -16.65 -16.17
C ALA A 188 0.82 -16.28 -14.68
N ALA A 189 0.90 -14.99 -14.36
CA ALA A 189 1.02 -14.49 -13.00
C ALA A 189 -0.21 -14.83 -12.16
N ASN A 190 -1.43 -14.64 -12.67
CA ASN A 190 -2.67 -15.04 -11.99
C ASN A 190 -2.69 -16.55 -11.65
N THR A 191 -2.25 -17.39 -12.59
CA THR A 191 -2.17 -18.84 -12.38
C THR A 191 -1.16 -19.18 -11.29
N ARG A 192 0.00 -18.52 -11.32
CA ARG A 192 1.04 -18.70 -10.30
C ARG A 192 0.59 -18.20 -8.93
N ALA A 193 -0.11 -17.07 -8.88
CA ALA A 193 -0.68 -16.49 -7.68
C ALA A 193 -1.64 -17.46 -6.98
N MET A 194 -2.54 -18.11 -7.74
CA MET A 194 -3.43 -19.12 -7.18
C MET A 194 -2.69 -20.33 -6.60
N GLN A 195 -1.60 -20.78 -7.24
CA GLN A 195 -0.76 -21.83 -6.68
C GLN A 195 -0.12 -21.38 -5.36
N ILE A 196 0.41 -20.17 -5.32
CA ILE A 196 1.03 -19.57 -4.13
C ILE A 196 0.00 -19.47 -2.99
N LEU A 197 -1.19 -18.96 -3.28
CA LEU A 197 -2.26 -18.75 -2.30
C LEU A 197 -2.82 -20.06 -1.75
N ASN A 198 -2.93 -21.11 -2.57
CA ASN A 198 -3.46 -22.40 -2.12
C ASN A 198 -2.57 -23.10 -1.08
N ASN A 199 -1.26 -22.84 -1.12
CA ASN A 199 -0.29 -23.36 -0.14
C ASN A 199 -0.04 -22.39 1.02
N SER A 200 -0.65 -21.20 0.99
CA SER A 200 -0.44 -20.14 1.97
C SER A 200 -1.35 -20.29 3.21
N PRO A 201 -1.09 -19.57 4.32
CA PRO A 201 -1.99 -19.56 5.47
C PRO A 201 -3.36 -18.90 5.14
N TYR A 202 -3.45 -18.16 4.02
CA TYR A 202 -4.63 -17.40 3.62
C TYR A 202 -5.65 -18.21 2.80
N LYS A 203 -5.34 -19.46 2.43
CA LYS A 203 -6.18 -20.29 1.54
C LYS A 203 -7.67 -20.37 1.91
N ASN A 204 -7.98 -20.32 3.21
CA ASN A 204 -9.35 -20.42 3.72
C ASN A 204 -10.07 -19.06 3.83
N GLN A 205 -9.38 -17.95 3.59
CA GLN A 205 -9.87 -16.57 3.76
C GLN A 205 -9.98 -15.81 2.41
N LEU A 206 -9.76 -16.51 1.29
CA LEU A 206 -9.77 -15.91 -0.05
C LEU A 206 -11.17 -15.44 -0.51
N GLY A 207 -12.24 -15.84 0.20
CA GLY A 207 -13.61 -15.41 -0.10
C GLY A 207 -13.77 -13.88 -0.08
N ASN A 208 -13.14 -13.19 0.88
CA ASN A 208 -13.18 -11.73 0.95
C ASN A 208 -12.47 -11.07 -0.23
N ALA A 209 -11.35 -11.64 -0.69
CA ALA A 209 -10.63 -11.17 -1.86
C ALA A 209 -11.49 -11.30 -3.13
N GLY A 210 -12.21 -12.42 -3.29
CA GLY A 210 -13.16 -12.61 -4.38
C GLY A 210 -14.29 -11.57 -4.37
N LEU A 211 -14.86 -11.28 -3.19
CA LEU A 211 -15.89 -10.25 -3.02
C LEU A 211 -15.36 -8.85 -3.36
N PHE A 212 -14.13 -8.53 -2.94
CA PHE A 212 -13.48 -7.26 -3.26
C PHE A 212 -13.33 -7.07 -4.78
N LEU A 213 -12.83 -8.09 -5.48
CA LEU A 213 -12.66 -8.07 -6.94
C LEU A 213 -14.00 -7.97 -7.69
N ALA A 214 -15.04 -8.63 -7.18
CA ALA A 214 -16.39 -8.52 -7.71
C ALA A 214 -16.94 -7.09 -7.54
N ALA A 215 -16.79 -6.50 -6.36
CA ALA A 215 -17.25 -5.14 -6.07
C ALA A 215 -16.53 -4.08 -6.91
N LEU A 216 -15.23 -4.24 -7.14
CA LEU A 216 -14.47 -3.38 -8.06
C LEU A 216 -15.05 -3.42 -9.48
N THR A 217 -15.39 -4.62 -9.97
CA THR A 217 -15.97 -4.80 -11.31
C THR A 217 -17.37 -4.18 -11.39
N THR A 218 -18.19 -4.34 -10.35
CA THR A 218 -19.52 -3.72 -10.30
C THR A 218 -19.45 -2.19 -10.33
N ARG A 219 -18.46 -1.60 -9.64
CA ARG A 219 -18.31 -0.14 -9.53
C ARG A 219 -17.38 0.48 -10.56
N GLU A 220 -16.78 -0.31 -11.47
CA GLU A 220 -15.80 0.16 -12.46
C GLU A 220 -16.25 1.42 -13.23
N LYS A 221 -17.55 1.51 -13.58
CA LYS A 221 -18.11 2.68 -14.26
C LYS A 221 -18.26 3.93 -13.38
N GLU A 222 -18.39 3.75 -12.07
CA GLU A 222 -18.56 4.83 -11.08
C GLU A 222 -17.21 5.39 -10.61
N ILE A 223 -16.15 4.56 -10.61
CA ILE A 223 -14.82 4.89 -10.09
C ILE A 223 -13.70 4.78 -11.15
N PRO A 224 -13.85 5.29 -12.39
CA PRO A 224 -12.88 5.06 -13.47
C PRO A 224 -11.49 5.63 -13.15
N ASN A 225 -11.42 6.74 -12.43
CA ASN A 225 -10.16 7.39 -12.04
C ASN A 225 -9.42 6.64 -10.93
N LEU A 226 -10.11 5.78 -10.19
CA LEU A 226 -9.53 5.02 -9.09
C LEU A 226 -8.87 3.73 -9.60
N ILE A 227 -9.44 3.12 -10.65
CA ILE A 227 -8.96 1.86 -11.25
C ILE A 227 -8.10 2.06 -12.52
N SER A 228 -7.97 3.28 -13.01
CA SER A 228 -7.08 3.60 -14.14
C SER A 228 -5.68 3.80 -13.58
N PRO A 229 -4.72 2.90 -13.86
CA PRO A 229 -3.39 2.98 -13.32
C PRO A 229 -2.64 4.09 -14.05
N HIS A 230 -1.68 4.70 -13.37
CA HIS A 230 -0.83 5.73 -13.93
C HIS A 230 0.53 5.19 -14.35
N LEU A 231 1.07 4.28 -13.54
CA LEU A 231 2.40 3.69 -13.74
C LEU A 231 2.31 2.18 -13.90
N GLY A 232 1.50 1.52 -13.08
CA GLY A 232 1.46 0.08 -12.94
C GLY A 232 0.37 -0.64 -13.71
N ASP A 233 0.08 -1.85 -13.25
CA ASP A 233 -1.05 -2.63 -13.68
C ASP A 233 -2.30 -2.31 -12.87
N ARG A 234 -3.45 -2.64 -13.47
CA ARG A 234 -4.72 -2.61 -12.76
C ARG A 234 -4.76 -3.76 -11.77
N VAL A 235 -5.61 -3.61 -10.75
CA VAL A 235 -5.96 -4.71 -9.84
C VAL A 235 -6.23 -6.00 -10.65
N PRO A 236 -5.54 -7.11 -10.33
CA PRO A 236 -5.55 -8.31 -11.15
C PRO A 236 -6.94 -8.94 -11.26
N VAL A 237 -7.27 -9.39 -12.47
CA VAL A 237 -8.53 -10.09 -12.76
C VAL A 237 -8.33 -11.58 -12.57
N ILE A 238 -8.34 -12.03 -11.31
CA ILE A 238 -8.22 -13.46 -10.98
C ILE A 238 -9.60 -14.12 -11.13
N GLY A 239 -9.85 -14.73 -12.29
CA GLY A 239 -11.13 -15.36 -12.64
C GLY A 239 -11.57 -16.46 -11.66
N ASP A 240 -10.62 -17.26 -11.16
CA ASP A 240 -10.89 -18.38 -10.26
C ASP A 240 -11.37 -17.94 -8.86
N LEU A 241 -10.94 -16.75 -8.41
CA LEU A 241 -11.44 -16.17 -7.16
C LEU A 241 -12.86 -15.63 -7.31
N ARG A 242 -13.21 -15.11 -8.50
CA ARG A 242 -14.57 -14.61 -8.81
C ARG A 242 -15.62 -15.71 -8.87
N SER A 243 -15.27 -16.88 -9.41
CA SER A 243 -16.18 -18.03 -9.54
C SER A 243 -16.37 -18.78 -8.22
N SER A 244 -15.44 -18.61 -7.28
CA SER A 244 -15.40 -19.40 -6.05
C SER A 244 -16.55 -19.13 -5.07
N MET A 245 -17.28 -18.00 -5.13
CA MET A 245 -18.38 -17.74 -4.18
C MET A 245 -19.45 -16.74 -4.65
N PRO A 246 -20.74 -17.14 -4.71
CA PRO A 246 -21.86 -16.22 -4.57
C PRO A 246 -22.19 -16.05 -3.08
N VAL A 247 -21.32 -15.39 -2.30
CA VAL A 247 -21.77 -14.84 -1.01
C VAL A 247 -22.39 -13.49 -1.33
N ASP A 248 -23.66 -13.54 -1.67
CA ASP A 248 -24.52 -12.37 -1.78
C ASP A 248 -24.32 -11.53 -0.50
N GLN A 249 -24.00 -10.23 -0.60
CA GLN A 249 -23.84 -9.33 0.57
C GLN A 249 -25.03 -9.42 1.54
N LYS A 250 -26.19 -9.89 1.06
CA LYS A 250 -27.41 -10.20 1.81
C LYS A 250 -27.26 -11.31 2.85
N GLN A 251 -26.36 -12.27 2.66
CA GLN A 251 -26.17 -13.39 3.61
C GLN A 251 -25.24 -13.03 4.78
N ASN A 252 -24.33 -12.07 4.60
CA ASN A 252 -23.50 -11.53 5.67
C ASN A 252 -23.46 -10.00 5.65
N PRO A 253 -24.50 -9.32 6.15
CA PRO A 253 -24.58 -7.86 6.14
C PRO A 253 -23.51 -7.17 6.99
N GLN A 254 -22.71 -7.90 7.78
CA GLN A 254 -21.55 -7.36 8.51
C GLN A 254 -20.24 -7.48 7.73
N ALA A 255 -20.18 -8.25 6.65
CA ALA A 255 -18.97 -8.36 5.83
C ALA A 255 -18.63 -7.00 5.20
N ILE A 256 -17.41 -6.53 5.45
CA ILE A 256 -16.84 -5.34 4.81
C ILE A 256 -16.14 -5.82 3.53
N VAL A 257 -16.70 -5.45 2.37
CA VAL A 257 -16.17 -5.90 1.08
C VAL A 257 -15.00 -5.06 0.61
N ALA A 258 -15.05 -3.76 0.87
CA ALA A 258 -13.98 -2.82 0.64
C ALA A 258 -14.08 -1.69 1.67
N LEU A 259 -12.94 -1.10 1.98
CA LEU A 259 -12.83 0.02 2.89
C LEU A 259 -12.76 1.36 2.14
N PRO A 260 -13.02 2.48 2.83
CA PRO A 260 -12.85 3.79 2.26
C PRO A 260 -11.37 4.18 2.16
N ILE A 261 -11.05 5.01 1.16
CA ILE A 261 -9.70 5.54 0.91
C ILE A 261 -9.32 6.47 2.05
N GLY A 262 -8.10 6.32 2.58
CA GLY A 262 -7.60 7.08 3.74
C GLY A 262 -7.94 6.45 5.10
N GLY A 263 -8.53 5.26 5.12
CA GLY A 263 -8.93 4.57 6.36
C GLY A 263 -7.81 3.84 7.10
N ARG A 264 -6.72 3.43 6.42
CA ARG A 264 -5.65 2.62 7.03
C ARG A 264 -4.29 3.28 7.05
N VAL A 265 -3.91 3.93 5.96
CA VAL A 265 -2.58 4.49 5.78
C VAL A 265 -2.67 6.00 5.93
N LYS A 266 -1.97 6.50 6.95
CA LYS A 266 -1.79 7.92 7.19
C LYS A 266 -0.51 8.39 6.51
N LEU A 267 -0.62 9.42 5.70
CA LEU A 267 0.50 10.16 5.14
C LEU A 267 0.85 11.34 6.06
N ASP A 268 2.11 11.43 6.48
CA ASP A 268 2.66 12.62 7.13
C ASP A 268 3.15 13.62 6.07
N SER A 269 2.47 14.77 5.98
CA SER A 269 2.76 15.80 4.98
C SER A 269 4.10 16.52 5.16
N TRP A 270 4.84 16.26 6.25
CA TRP A 270 6.13 16.91 6.49
C TRP A 270 7.35 16.07 6.12
N ASN A 271 7.22 14.75 6.08
CA ASN A 271 8.34 13.85 5.80
C ASN A 271 7.96 12.74 4.81
N ASP A 272 6.76 12.81 4.24
CA ASP A 272 6.18 11.86 3.28
C ASP A 272 6.12 10.40 3.77
N LYS A 273 6.29 10.18 5.09
CA LYS A 273 6.22 8.84 5.67
C LYS A 273 4.79 8.35 5.75
N LEU A 274 4.66 7.04 5.58
CA LEU A 274 3.40 6.33 5.71
C LEU A 274 3.38 5.54 7.02
N ASP A 275 2.36 5.81 7.83
CA ASP A 275 2.09 5.12 9.09
C ASP A 275 0.74 4.39 9.02
N LEU A 276 0.62 3.28 9.75
CA LEU A 276 -0.66 2.61 9.92
C LEU A 276 -1.51 3.31 10.99
N ILE A 277 -2.78 3.57 10.67
CA ILE A 277 -3.75 4.13 11.59
C ILE A 277 -4.09 3.08 12.65
N LYS A 278 -3.63 3.33 13.87
CA LYS A 278 -3.94 2.52 15.06
C LYS A 278 -5.31 2.91 15.60
N SER A 279 -6.38 2.53 14.91
CA SER A 279 -7.75 2.74 15.37
C SER A 279 -8.30 1.49 16.06
N LYS A 280 -9.17 1.69 17.06
CA LYS A 280 -9.91 0.58 17.65
C LYS A 280 -10.98 0.13 16.65
N PRO A 281 -11.22 -1.18 16.47
CA PRO A 281 -12.30 -1.65 15.62
C PRO A 281 -13.61 -1.05 16.11
N VAL A 282 -14.26 -0.28 15.24
CA VAL A 282 -15.61 0.23 15.47
C VAL A 282 -16.56 -0.98 15.44
N GLY A 283 -17.61 -0.96 16.27
CA GLY A 283 -18.58 -2.06 16.35
C GLY A 283 -19.37 -2.26 15.05
N THR A 284 -20.58 -2.82 15.14
CA THR A 284 -21.44 -3.02 13.96
C THR A 284 -21.65 -1.72 13.18
N VAL A 285 -21.14 -1.68 11.95
CA VAL A 285 -21.16 -0.52 11.06
C VAL A 285 -22.42 -0.58 10.21
N ALA A 286 -23.16 0.52 10.11
CA ALA A 286 -24.33 0.58 9.21
C ALA A 286 -23.88 0.44 7.75
N GLU A 287 -24.72 -0.09 6.85
CA GLU A 287 -24.35 -0.32 5.44
C GLU A 287 -23.84 0.97 4.75
N ARG A 288 -24.44 2.12 5.08
CA ARG A 288 -23.99 3.45 4.60
C ARG A 288 -22.60 3.84 5.10
N GLU A 289 -22.24 3.42 6.31
CA GLU A 289 -20.97 3.77 6.93
C GLU A 289 -19.79 2.94 6.38
N LYS A 290 -20.07 1.86 5.63
CA LYS A 290 -19.03 1.03 5.00
C LYS A 290 -18.26 1.77 3.90
N MET A 291 -18.90 2.74 3.23
CA MET A 291 -18.27 3.65 2.25
C MET A 291 -17.24 2.98 1.30
N PRO A 292 -17.60 1.88 0.61
CA PRO A 292 -16.61 1.11 -0.16
C PRO A 292 -16.09 1.92 -1.35
N PHE A 293 -14.77 2.05 -1.46
CA PHE A 293 -14.09 2.85 -2.49
C PHE A 293 -14.41 4.36 -2.47
N GLU A 294 -15.04 4.84 -1.40
CA GLU A 294 -15.31 6.25 -1.21
C GLU A 294 -14.19 6.91 -0.40
N VAL A 295 -14.08 8.22 -0.50
CA VAL A 295 -13.07 8.98 0.25
C VAL A 295 -13.54 9.19 1.69
N THR A 296 -12.74 8.80 2.68
CA THR A 296 -13.06 9.11 4.08
C THR A 296 -13.11 10.63 4.29
N PRO A 297 -14.14 11.16 4.96
CA PRO A 297 -14.10 12.56 5.39
C PRO A 297 -12.95 12.75 6.38
N PHE A 298 -12.06 13.69 6.10
CA PHE A 298 -10.99 14.04 7.02
C PHE A 298 -11.45 15.19 7.94
N MET A 299 -11.09 15.10 9.22
CA MET A 299 -11.29 16.17 10.20
C MET A 299 -9.92 16.52 10.78
N PRO A 300 -9.33 17.68 10.44
CA PRO A 300 -8.03 18.05 10.99
C PRO A 300 -8.13 18.18 12.51
N TYR A 301 -7.19 17.56 13.23
CA TYR A 301 -7.11 17.73 14.68
C TYR A 301 -6.50 19.09 14.99
N LEU A 302 -7.36 20.07 15.24
CA LEU A 302 -6.96 21.43 15.55
C LEU A 302 -6.54 21.52 17.03
N MET A 303 -5.25 21.78 17.26
CA MET A 303 -4.74 22.15 18.58
C MET A 303 -4.50 23.66 18.64
N ARG A 304 -4.77 24.25 19.80
CA ARG A 304 -4.43 25.66 20.04
C ARG A 304 -2.92 25.79 20.15
N TYR A 305 -2.33 26.58 19.27
CA TYR A 305 -0.90 26.89 19.32
C TYR A 305 -0.60 27.64 20.64
N GLY A 306 0.28 27.08 21.48
CA GLY A 306 0.75 27.71 22.73
C GLY A 306 0.18 27.15 24.03
N THR A 307 -0.61 26.07 24.04
CA THR A 307 -0.96 25.34 25.27
C THR A 307 -0.28 23.97 25.27
N GLU A 308 0.51 23.68 26.31
CA GLU A 308 1.14 22.38 26.49
C GLU A 308 0.13 21.23 26.38
N THR A 309 0.60 20.11 25.85
CA THR A 309 -0.16 18.91 25.50
C THR A 309 -0.79 18.25 26.74
N SER A 310 -1.96 18.75 27.15
CA SER A 310 -2.87 17.93 27.95
C SER A 310 -3.36 16.76 27.08
N LYS A 311 -3.17 15.54 27.58
CA LYS A 311 -3.59 14.29 26.92
C LYS A 311 -5.04 14.42 26.39
N PRO A 312 -5.33 13.91 25.18
CA PRO A 312 -6.65 14.05 24.61
C PRO A 312 -7.70 13.36 25.49
N ILE A 313 -8.68 14.14 25.93
CA ILE A 313 -9.95 13.61 26.44
C ILE A 313 -10.60 12.95 25.23
N ALA A 314 -10.57 11.62 25.18
CA ALA A 314 -11.45 10.86 24.31
C ALA A 314 -12.87 11.35 24.58
N ALA A 315 -13.55 11.87 23.56
CA ALA A 315 -14.97 12.19 23.62
C ALA A 315 -15.75 10.87 23.78
N SER A 316 -15.78 10.35 25.01
CA SER A 316 -16.74 9.33 25.40
C SER A 316 -18.06 10.06 25.62
N ALA A 317 -19.06 9.62 24.87
CA ALA A 317 -20.45 9.96 25.09
C ALA A 317 -20.77 9.95 26.59
N ALA A 318 -21.43 11.01 27.05
CA ALA A 318 -21.93 11.13 28.40
C ALA A 318 -22.86 9.94 28.71
N ALA A 319 -22.46 9.09 29.64
CA ALA A 319 -23.39 8.22 30.32
C ALA A 319 -24.25 9.08 31.26
N PRO A 320 -25.58 8.89 31.32
CA PRO A 320 -26.40 9.59 32.30
C PRO A 320 -26.03 9.09 33.71
N SER A 321 -25.66 10.01 34.60
CA SER A 321 -25.51 9.70 36.01
C SER A 321 -26.89 9.54 36.65
N ASP A 322 -27.20 8.34 37.15
CA ASP A 322 -28.35 8.11 38.03
C ASP A 322 -28.21 8.92 39.33
N PRO A 323 -29.25 9.64 39.78
CA PRO A 323 -29.23 10.33 41.07
C PRO A 323 -29.47 9.33 42.21
N LYS A 324 -28.44 9.03 43.01
CA LYS A 324 -28.60 8.33 44.28
C LYS A 324 -29.38 9.21 45.26
N THR A 325 -30.54 8.70 45.66
CA THR A 325 -31.46 9.26 46.66
C THR A 325 -31.02 8.86 48.07
N GLY A 326 -30.94 9.83 48.98
CA GLY A 326 -31.43 9.78 50.37
C GLY A 326 -30.88 8.74 51.36
N GLU A 327 -29.87 9.15 52.13
CA GLU A 327 -29.87 9.25 53.62
C GLU A 327 -30.79 8.33 54.47
N ALA A 328 -30.19 7.51 55.34
CA ALA A 328 -30.81 7.03 56.58
C ALA A 328 -29.78 6.61 57.64
N ALA A 329 -29.63 7.41 58.71
CA ALA A 329 -29.46 6.99 60.12
C ALA A 329 -29.25 8.26 60.98
N PRO A 330 -29.94 8.41 62.14
CA PRO A 330 -29.42 7.76 63.34
C PRO A 330 -30.50 7.22 64.30
N GLY A 331 -30.27 6.01 64.83
CA GLY A 331 -30.99 5.45 65.97
C GLY A 331 -30.29 5.76 67.29
N LYS A 332 -30.94 6.60 68.09
CA LYS A 332 -30.77 6.94 69.52
C LYS A 332 -30.80 5.73 70.48
N PRO A 333 -30.64 5.90 71.82
CA PRO A 333 -30.48 7.12 72.62
C PRO A 333 -29.16 7.26 73.38
#